data_AF-A0A522QS29-F1
#
_entry.id   AF-A0A522QS29-F1
#
_cell.length_a   1.000
_cell.length_b   1.000
_cell.length_c   1.000
_cell.angle_alpha   90.00
_cell.angle_beta   90.00
_cell.angle_gamma   90.00
#
_symmetry.space_group_name_H-M   'P 1'
#
loop_
_entity.id
_entity.type
_entity.pdbx_description
1 polymer ?
#
loop_
_entity_poly.entity_id
_entity_poly.type
_entity_poly.pdbx_seq_one_letter_code
_entity_poly.pdbx_strand_id
1 'polypeptide(L)'
;MYDYAANAAVRTRALLGQVLIITAGALAVAGVTAYAVPAPPPLIYFGSLLLSFALIFAVQMTRANASLSLGLFYLFAIADGVWLGPIIARYTAIIGSAQVGEAALTAGVGMGLLGALVYTSTFDFRRLSGIAFAALIGLVIVGIASAFLHFIAPSTYAWWTLAIFALLTLVDFARIRAAAPYDTPVTLALSIYLDFVNIFIALLQLFANSSGSRRND
;
A
#
# COMPACT_ATOMS: atom_id res chain seq x y z
N MET A 1 -7.58 36.72 10.04
CA MET A 1 -8.30 35.57 9.43
C MET A 1 -7.56 35.03 8.19
N TYR A 2 -7.01 35.89 7.33
CA TYR A 2 -6.15 35.49 6.20
C TYR A 2 -4.88 34.72 6.60
N ASP A 3 -4.13 35.18 7.61
CA ASP A 3 -2.91 34.48 8.07
C ASP A 3 -3.19 33.07 8.61
N TYR A 4 -4.33 32.85 9.24
CA TYR A 4 -4.71 31.52 9.76
C TYR A 4 -4.95 30.52 8.62
N ALA A 5 -5.65 30.94 7.56
CA ALA A 5 -5.93 30.09 6.40
C ALA A 5 -4.66 29.78 5.58
N ALA A 6 -3.80 30.78 5.40
CA ALA A 6 -2.51 30.61 4.74
C ALA A 6 -1.60 29.63 5.51
N ASN A 7 -1.51 29.80 6.83
CA ASN A 7 -0.73 28.92 7.70
C ASN A 7 -1.28 27.48 7.74
N ALA A 8 -2.60 27.30 7.67
CA ALA A 8 -3.21 25.98 7.59
C ALA A 8 -2.85 25.26 6.27
N ALA A 9 -2.95 25.95 5.13
CA ALA A 9 -2.61 25.39 3.84
C ALA A 9 -1.11 25.00 3.73
N VAL A 10 -0.21 25.82 4.29
CA VAL A 10 1.23 25.51 4.33
C VAL A 10 1.49 24.24 5.15
N ARG A 11 0.86 24.10 6.33
CA ARG A 11 1.00 22.89 7.16
C ARG A 11 0.49 21.63 6.47
N THR A 12 -0.66 21.68 5.80
CA THR A 12 -1.19 20.53 5.05
C THR A 12 -0.27 20.11 3.90
N ARG A 13 0.32 21.07 3.18
CA ARG A 13 1.29 20.77 2.11
C ARG A 13 2.58 20.17 2.66
N ALA A 14 3.08 20.69 3.78
CA ALA A 14 4.25 20.15 4.46
C ALA A 14 3.99 18.71 4.95
N LEU A 15 2.83 18.45 5.55
CA LEU A 15 2.41 17.12 5.98
C LEU A 15 2.33 16.15 4.79
N LEU A 16 1.67 16.55 3.70
CA LEU A 16 1.58 15.74 2.48
C LEU A 16 2.98 15.40 1.95
N GLY A 17 3.85 16.39 1.77
CA GLY A 17 5.21 16.18 1.27
C GLY A 17 6.02 15.24 2.18
N GLN A 18 5.89 15.40 3.49
CA GLN A 18 6.55 14.52 4.47
C GLN A 18 6.05 13.08 4.37
N VAL A 19 4.73 12.87 4.31
CA VAL A 19 4.12 11.53 4.16
C VAL A 19 4.59 10.87 2.87
N LEU A 20 4.57 11.61 1.75
CA LEU A 20 4.98 11.07 0.45
C LEU A 20 6.47 10.71 0.41
N ILE A 21 7.35 11.54 0.98
CA ILE A 21 8.79 11.23 1.04
C ILE A 21 9.07 10.01 1.92
N ILE A 22 8.42 9.92 3.09
CA ILE A 22 8.56 8.76 3.99
C ILE A 22 8.07 7.49 3.29
N THR A 23 6.93 7.56 2.60
CA THR A 23 6.36 6.42 1.87
C THR A 23 7.26 6.00 0.70
N ALA A 24 7.72 6.95 -0.11
CA ALA A 24 8.60 6.67 -1.24
C ALA A 24 9.93 6.06 -0.79
N GLY A 25 10.50 6.55 0.31
CA GLY A 25 11.69 5.96 0.91
C GLY A 25 11.47 4.52 1.37
N ALA A 26 10.36 4.25 2.06
CA ALA A 26 9.99 2.90 2.48
C ALA A 26 9.78 1.95 1.28
N LEU A 27 9.09 2.40 0.22
CA LEU A 27 8.89 1.63 -1.00
C LEU A 27 10.22 1.33 -1.72
N ALA A 28 11.15 2.29 -1.75
CA ALA A 28 12.48 2.08 -2.30
C ALA A 28 13.26 1.02 -1.50
N VAL A 29 13.22 1.10 -0.17
CA VAL A 29 13.83 0.10 0.71
C VAL A 29 13.22 -1.29 0.49
N ALA A 30 11.89 -1.40 0.50
CA ALA A 30 11.19 -2.65 0.26
C ALA A 30 11.51 -3.24 -1.12
N GLY A 31 11.54 -2.40 -2.16
CA GLY A 31 11.90 -2.81 -3.52
C GLY A 31 13.34 -3.32 -3.64
N VAL A 32 14.30 -2.63 -3.01
CA VAL A 32 15.70 -3.08 -2.96
C VAL A 32 15.82 -4.40 -2.20
N THR A 33 15.12 -4.54 -1.06
CA THR A 33 15.12 -5.79 -0.29
C THR A 33 14.50 -6.94 -1.08
N ALA A 34 13.37 -6.70 -1.76
CA ALA A 34 12.71 -7.71 -2.59
C ALA A 34 13.58 -8.17 -3.76
N TYR A 35 14.31 -7.24 -4.39
CA TYR A 35 15.29 -7.56 -5.45
C TYR A 35 16.48 -8.37 -4.91
N ALA A 36 16.99 -8.01 -3.73
CA ALA A 36 18.13 -8.68 -3.10
C ALA A 36 17.78 -10.06 -2.54
N VAL A 37 16.52 -10.29 -2.16
CA VAL A 37 16.06 -11.52 -1.51
C VAL A 37 14.87 -12.13 -2.28
N PRO A 38 15.07 -12.59 -3.53
CA PRO A 38 13.97 -13.11 -4.36
C PRO A 38 13.50 -14.51 -3.93
N ALA A 39 14.30 -15.24 -3.16
CA ALA A 39 14.00 -16.60 -2.70
C ALA A 39 14.59 -16.85 -1.29
N PRO A 40 14.04 -16.21 -0.23
CA PRO A 40 14.46 -16.48 1.13
C PRO A 40 14.09 -17.92 1.54
N PRO A 41 14.87 -18.54 2.44
CA PRO A 41 14.47 -19.78 3.10
C PRO A 41 13.07 -19.67 3.74
N PRO A 42 12.27 -20.75 3.81
CA PRO A 42 10.90 -20.70 4.32
C PRO A 42 10.76 -20.07 5.70
N LEU A 43 11.71 -20.35 6.61
CA LEU A 43 11.73 -19.75 7.95
C LEU A 43 11.83 -18.22 7.90
N ILE A 44 12.68 -17.69 7.02
CA ILE A 44 12.86 -16.24 6.86
C ILE A 44 11.63 -15.64 6.17
N TYR A 45 11.05 -16.31 5.19
CA TYR A 45 9.85 -15.88 4.48
C TYR A 45 8.63 -15.75 5.40
N PHE A 46 8.31 -16.79 6.16
CA PHE A 46 7.18 -16.74 7.11
C PHE A 46 7.50 -15.88 8.33
N GLY A 47 8.77 -15.86 8.77
CA GLY A 47 9.23 -14.98 9.84
C GLY A 47 9.07 -13.51 9.49
N SER A 48 9.38 -13.11 8.25
CA SER A 48 9.22 -11.72 7.79
C SER A 48 7.75 -11.32 7.70
N LEU A 49 6.86 -12.22 7.27
CA LEU A 49 5.40 -11.97 7.28
C LEU A 49 4.89 -11.67 8.70
N LEU A 50 5.21 -12.52 9.67
CA LEU A 50 4.78 -12.34 11.06
C LEU A 50 5.40 -11.07 11.67
N LEU A 51 6.66 -10.81 11.36
CA LEU A 51 7.35 -9.59 11.78
C LEU A 51 6.68 -8.35 11.19
N SER A 52 6.29 -8.36 9.92
CA SER A 52 5.57 -7.26 9.28
C SER A 52 4.26 -6.94 10.01
N PHE A 53 3.46 -7.96 10.34
CA PHE A 53 2.24 -7.75 11.15
C PHE A 53 2.55 -7.14 12.51
N ALA A 54 3.54 -7.67 13.23
CA ALA A 54 3.94 -7.13 14.54
C ALA A 54 4.41 -5.66 14.45
N LEU A 55 5.16 -5.31 13.39
CA LEU A 55 5.69 -3.97 13.20
C LEU A 55 4.61 -2.95 12.82
N ILE A 56 3.55 -3.34 12.10
CA ILE A 56 2.38 -2.47 11.87
C ILE A 56 1.80 -2.01 13.22
N PHE A 57 1.60 -2.95 14.16
CA PHE A 57 1.13 -2.61 15.50
C PHE A 57 2.16 -1.80 16.28
N ALA A 58 3.45 -2.14 16.19
CA ALA A 58 4.52 -1.43 16.89
C ALA A 58 4.62 0.04 16.45
N VAL A 59 4.49 0.33 15.15
CA VAL A 59 4.45 1.71 14.61
C VAL A 59 3.26 2.47 15.21
N GLN A 60 2.08 1.84 15.30
CA GLN A 60 0.90 2.46 15.90
C GLN A 60 1.06 2.73 17.40
N MET A 61 1.64 1.79 18.15
CA MET A 61 1.88 1.94 19.59
C MET A 61 2.94 3.01 19.89
N THR A 62 3.95 3.15 19.01
CA THR A 62 5.06 4.08 19.19
C THR A 62 4.85 5.43 18.51
N ARG A 63 3.65 5.69 17.97
CA ARG A 63 3.34 6.92 17.20
C ARG A 63 3.63 8.23 17.95
N ALA A 64 3.62 8.21 19.28
CA ALA A 64 3.99 9.38 20.10
C ALA A 64 5.48 9.75 20.00
N ASN A 65 6.35 8.79 19.62
CA ASN A 65 7.77 8.98 19.38
C ASN A 65 8.07 8.88 17.88
N ALA A 66 8.18 10.05 17.23
CA ALA A 66 8.36 10.14 15.78
C ALA A 66 9.60 9.38 15.29
N SER A 67 10.75 9.52 15.95
CA SER A 67 11.99 8.85 15.55
C SER A 67 11.92 7.33 15.67
N LEU A 68 11.35 6.82 16.78
CA LEU A 68 11.18 5.39 16.98
C LEU A 68 10.18 4.80 15.98
N SER A 69 9.03 5.43 15.79
CA SER A 69 8.02 4.98 14.83
C SER A 69 8.56 4.96 13.40
N LEU A 70 9.37 5.96 13.01
CA LEU A 70 10.02 6.01 11.71
C LEU A 70 11.01 4.86 11.53
N GLY A 71 11.86 4.59 12.53
CA GLY A 71 12.79 3.47 12.49
C GLY A 71 12.07 2.12 12.37
N LEU A 72 11.00 1.93 13.13
CA LEU A 72 10.15 0.73 13.04
C LEU A 72 9.44 0.61 11.70
N PHE A 73 9.02 1.72 11.08
CA PHE A 73 8.42 1.72 9.75
C PHE A 73 9.41 1.31 8.66
N TYR A 74 10.67 1.76 8.72
CA TYR A 74 11.69 1.30 7.78
C TYR A 74 12.10 -0.16 8.03
N LEU A 75 12.13 -0.61 9.28
CA LEU A 75 12.32 -2.04 9.58
C LEU A 75 11.17 -2.87 9.01
N PHE A 76 9.94 -2.36 9.10
CA PHE A 76 8.77 -2.97 8.47
C PHE A 76 8.94 -3.05 6.96
N ALA A 77 9.38 -1.96 6.30
CA ALA A 77 9.62 -1.96 4.85
C ALA A 77 10.66 -3.01 4.41
N ILE A 78 11.71 -3.24 5.21
CA ILE A 78 12.69 -4.31 4.96
C ILE A 78 12.01 -5.68 5.09
N ALA A 79 11.29 -5.94 6.19
CA ALA A 79 10.62 -7.23 6.42
C ALA A 79 9.56 -7.53 5.35
N ASP A 80 8.80 -6.51 4.96
CA ASP A 80 7.82 -6.60 3.88
C ASP A 80 8.49 -6.82 2.52
N GLY A 81 9.62 -6.17 2.24
CA GLY A 81 10.43 -6.45 1.05
C GLY A 81 10.88 -7.91 0.94
N VAL A 82 11.30 -8.53 2.05
CA VAL A 82 11.63 -9.99 2.08
C VAL A 82 10.42 -10.85 1.73
N TRP A 83 9.23 -10.46 2.22
CA TRP A 83 7.98 -11.13 1.90
C TRP A 83 7.56 -10.94 0.42
N LEU A 84 7.76 -9.73 -0.13
CA LEU A 84 7.43 -9.41 -1.51
C LEU A 84 8.39 -10.03 -2.52
N GLY A 85 9.64 -10.30 -2.16
CA GLY A 85 10.68 -10.84 -3.04
C GLY A 85 10.21 -12.02 -3.89
N PRO A 86 9.76 -13.13 -3.29
CA PRO A 86 9.24 -14.29 -4.03
C PRO A 86 8.02 -13.99 -4.90
N ILE A 87 7.13 -13.11 -4.44
CA ILE A 87 5.94 -12.71 -5.20
C ILE A 87 6.38 -11.99 -6.48
N ILE A 88 7.25 -10.99 -6.35
CA ILE A 88 7.78 -10.21 -7.47
C ILE A 88 8.60 -11.09 -8.40
N ALA A 89 9.44 -11.98 -7.88
CA ALA A 89 10.24 -12.91 -8.67
C ALA A 89 9.36 -13.85 -9.49
N ARG A 90 8.28 -14.39 -8.90
CA ARG A 90 7.30 -15.21 -9.61
C ARG A 90 6.63 -14.44 -10.74
N TYR A 91 6.14 -13.23 -10.50
CA TYR A 91 5.50 -12.44 -11.55
C TYR A 91 6.51 -12.03 -12.63
N THR A 92 7.74 -11.69 -12.26
CA THR A 92 8.82 -11.42 -13.21
C THR A 92 9.05 -12.59 -14.16
N ALA A 93 8.97 -13.84 -13.67
CA ALA A 93 9.10 -15.02 -14.53
C ALA A 93 7.89 -15.23 -15.47
N ILE A 94 6.70 -14.73 -15.12
CA ILE A 94 5.47 -14.89 -15.91
C ILE A 94 5.32 -13.79 -16.97
N ILE A 95 5.52 -12.53 -16.57
CA ILE A 95 5.23 -11.33 -17.36
C ILE A 95 6.47 -10.53 -17.79
N GLY A 96 7.65 -10.88 -17.27
CA GLY A 96 8.88 -10.13 -17.50
C GLY A 96 9.03 -8.92 -16.58
N SER A 97 10.29 -8.50 -16.36
CA SER A 97 10.63 -7.39 -15.46
C SER A 97 10.08 -6.04 -15.92
N ALA A 98 9.96 -5.82 -17.24
CA ALA A 98 9.38 -4.61 -17.80
C ALA A 98 7.91 -4.44 -17.37
N GLN A 99 7.07 -5.46 -17.51
CA GLN A 99 5.66 -5.40 -17.11
C GLN A 99 5.48 -5.31 -15.59
N VAL A 100 6.40 -5.88 -14.80
CA VAL A 100 6.44 -5.67 -13.35
C VAL A 100 6.72 -4.20 -13.02
N GLY A 101 7.66 -3.56 -13.71
CA GLY A 101 7.93 -2.12 -13.60
C GLY A 101 6.72 -1.27 -14.01
N GLU A 102 6.06 -1.62 -15.10
CA GLU A 102 4.81 -0.96 -15.54
C GLU A 102 3.71 -1.07 -14.49
N ALA A 103 3.57 -2.22 -13.81
CA ALA A 103 2.59 -2.39 -12.73
C ALA A 103 2.91 -1.47 -11.54
N ALA A 104 4.18 -1.34 -11.15
CA ALA A 104 4.60 -0.45 -10.07
C ALA A 104 4.37 1.03 -10.42
N LEU A 105 4.70 1.43 -11.65
CA LEU A 105 4.42 2.77 -12.17
C LEU A 105 2.91 3.04 -12.24
N THR A 106 2.13 2.08 -12.70
CA THR A 106 0.66 2.19 -12.77
C THR A 106 0.06 2.35 -11.38
N ALA A 107 0.54 1.61 -10.38
CA ALA A 107 0.13 1.78 -8.98
C ALA A 107 0.44 3.20 -8.48
N GLY A 108 1.68 3.66 -8.67
CA GLY A 108 2.12 4.99 -8.21
C GLY A 108 1.36 6.14 -8.88
N VAL A 109 1.21 6.09 -10.21
CA VAL A 109 0.46 7.09 -10.97
C VAL A 109 -1.02 7.05 -10.60
N GLY A 110 -1.62 5.86 -10.51
CA GLY A 110 -3.02 5.69 -10.12
C GLY A 110 -3.31 6.28 -8.73
N MET A 111 -2.46 5.98 -7.74
CA MET A 111 -2.57 6.57 -6.41
C MET A 111 -2.35 8.09 -6.42
N GLY A 112 -1.41 8.59 -7.23
CA GLY A 112 -1.21 10.03 -7.42
C GLY A 112 -2.46 10.74 -7.96
N LEU A 113 -3.14 10.11 -8.93
CA LEU A 113 -4.41 10.62 -9.47
C LEU A 113 -5.53 10.58 -8.43
N LEU A 114 -5.64 9.51 -7.64
CA LEU A 114 -6.60 9.44 -6.53
C LEU A 114 -6.32 10.53 -5.49
N GLY A 115 -5.06 10.75 -5.13
CA GLY A 115 -4.67 11.86 -4.25
C GLY A 115 -5.06 13.22 -4.83
N ALA A 116 -4.78 13.48 -6.11
CA ALA A 116 -5.19 14.71 -6.78
C ALA A 116 -6.71 14.90 -6.78
N LEU A 117 -7.47 13.82 -6.98
CA LEU A 117 -8.94 13.83 -6.88
C LEU A 117 -9.40 14.23 -5.47
N VAL A 118 -8.78 13.71 -4.41
CA VAL A 118 -9.12 14.10 -3.04
C VAL A 118 -8.85 15.59 -2.80
N TYR A 119 -7.75 16.14 -3.30
CA TYR A 119 -7.37 17.53 -3.06
C TYR A 119 -8.19 18.53 -3.88
N THR A 120 -8.74 18.11 -5.03
CA THR A 120 -9.58 18.95 -5.90
C THR A 120 -11.08 18.80 -5.60
N SER A 121 -11.50 17.69 -5.01
CA SER A 121 -12.91 17.43 -4.69
C SER A 121 -13.41 18.21 -3.48
N THR A 122 -14.69 18.56 -3.49
CA THR A 122 -15.43 19.10 -2.33
C THR A 122 -15.98 18.00 -1.42
N PHE A 123 -15.99 16.75 -1.89
CA PHE A 123 -16.50 15.60 -1.14
C PHE A 123 -15.56 15.20 0.00
N ASP A 124 -16.13 14.92 1.18
CA ASP A 124 -15.38 14.42 2.33
C ASP A 124 -15.26 12.89 2.30
N PHE A 125 -14.20 12.38 1.67
CA PHE A 125 -13.94 10.95 1.55
C PHE A 125 -13.74 10.24 2.90
N ARG A 126 -13.44 10.96 4.00
CA ARG A 126 -13.32 10.34 5.34
C ARG A 126 -14.63 9.69 5.80
N ARG A 127 -15.77 10.12 5.26
CA ARG A 127 -17.09 9.51 5.49
C ARG A 127 -17.15 8.06 5.01
N LEU A 128 -16.30 7.68 4.06
CA LEU A 128 -16.22 6.32 3.53
C LEU A 128 -15.32 5.41 4.37
N SER A 129 -14.62 5.93 5.39
CA SER A 129 -13.68 5.14 6.21
C SER A 129 -14.30 3.87 6.82
N GLY A 130 -15.52 3.96 7.34
CA GLY A 130 -16.22 2.79 7.89
C GLY A 130 -16.54 1.72 6.84
N ILE A 131 -17.00 2.15 5.66
CA ILE A 131 -17.30 1.24 4.54
C ILE A 131 -16.00 0.64 3.99
N ALA A 132 -14.95 1.44 3.82
CA ALA A 132 -13.66 1.00 3.32
C ALA A 132 -13.01 -0.01 4.29
N PHE A 133 -13.11 0.23 5.60
CA PHE A 133 -12.65 -0.71 6.62
C PHE A 133 -13.45 -2.02 6.61
N ALA A 134 -14.78 -1.95 6.52
CA ALA A 134 -15.61 -3.15 6.40
C ALA A 134 -15.29 -3.95 5.13
N ALA A 135 -15.07 -3.27 4.00
CA ALA A 135 -14.68 -3.88 2.74
C ALA A 135 -13.29 -4.55 2.84
N LEU A 136 -12.32 -3.90 3.48
CA LEU A 136 -11.00 -4.48 3.76
C LEU A 136 -11.11 -5.78 4.57
N ILE A 137 -11.90 -5.79 5.64
CA ILE A 137 -12.10 -6.99 6.46
C ILE A 137 -12.79 -8.08 5.64
N GLY A 138 -13.81 -7.73 4.85
CA GLY A 138 -14.45 -8.67 3.92
C GLY A 138 -13.46 -9.26 2.92
N LEU A 139 -12.58 -8.44 2.33
CA LEU A 139 -11.55 -8.88 1.40
C LEU A 139 -10.59 -9.87 2.05
N VAL A 140 -10.12 -9.59 3.28
CA VAL A 140 -9.23 -10.49 4.02
C VAL A 140 -9.92 -11.83 4.32
N ILE A 141 -11.17 -11.81 4.80
CA ILE A 141 -11.94 -13.03 5.09
C ILE A 141 -12.11 -13.87 3.82
N VAL A 142 -12.52 -13.23 2.71
CA VAL A 142 -12.68 -13.88 1.41
C VAL A 142 -11.35 -14.44 0.90
N GLY A 143 -10.26 -13.69 1.04
CA GLY A 143 -8.92 -14.13 0.63
C GLY A 143 -8.46 -15.37 1.40
N ILE A 144 -8.64 -15.38 2.73
CA ILE A 144 -8.33 -16.54 3.57
C ILE A 144 -9.21 -17.73 3.17
N ALA A 145 -10.53 -17.55 3.06
CA ALA A 145 -11.44 -18.63 2.67
C ALA A 145 -11.08 -19.19 1.29
N SER A 146 -10.77 -18.33 0.32
CA SER A 146 -10.41 -18.73 -1.04
C SER A 146 -9.06 -19.44 -1.09
N ALA A 147 -8.14 -19.18 -0.16
CA ALA A 147 -6.86 -19.89 -0.08
C ALA A 147 -7.04 -21.39 0.28
N PHE A 148 -8.11 -21.75 0.99
CA PHE A 148 -8.44 -23.16 1.29
C PHE A 148 -9.41 -23.76 0.28
N LEU A 149 -10.45 -23.02 -0.09
CA LEU A 149 -11.59 -23.52 -0.84
C LEU A 149 -11.49 -23.28 -2.35
N HIS A 150 -10.56 -22.42 -2.81
CA HIS A 150 -10.30 -22.13 -4.23
C HIS A 150 -11.55 -21.75 -5.05
N PHE A 151 -12.52 -21.08 -4.44
CA PHE A 151 -13.82 -20.76 -5.07
C PHE A 151 -13.86 -19.43 -5.82
N ILE A 152 -12.85 -18.55 -5.64
CA ILE A 152 -12.74 -17.29 -6.37
C ILE A 152 -11.60 -17.36 -7.37
N ALA A 153 -11.86 -16.93 -8.60
CA ALA A 153 -10.83 -16.77 -9.62
C ALA A 153 -9.79 -15.72 -9.17
N PRO A 154 -8.48 -15.98 -9.32
CA PRO A 154 -7.44 -15.02 -8.91
C PRO A 154 -7.62 -13.62 -9.52
N SER A 155 -8.08 -13.53 -10.77
CA SER A 155 -8.35 -12.26 -11.44
C SER A 155 -9.52 -11.48 -10.81
N THR A 156 -10.56 -12.15 -10.36
CA THR A 156 -11.68 -11.53 -9.63
C THR A 156 -11.22 -10.98 -8.29
N TYR A 157 -10.43 -11.75 -7.53
CA TYR A 157 -9.87 -11.29 -6.26
C TYR A 157 -8.94 -10.08 -6.45
N ALA A 158 -8.14 -10.07 -7.52
CA ALA A 158 -7.30 -8.93 -7.88
C ALA A 158 -8.11 -7.66 -8.17
N TRP A 159 -9.21 -7.77 -8.92
CA TRP A 159 -10.11 -6.63 -9.16
C TRP A 159 -10.74 -6.08 -7.88
N TRP A 160 -11.19 -6.95 -6.98
CA TRP A 160 -11.72 -6.53 -5.67
C TRP A 160 -10.65 -5.85 -4.81
N THR A 161 -9.45 -6.43 -4.78
CA THR A 161 -8.30 -5.83 -4.09
C THR A 161 -8.02 -4.44 -4.63
N LEU A 162 -7.91 -4.29 -5.95
CA LEU A 162 -7.65 -3.00 -6.60
C LEU A 162 -8.73 -1.95 -6.26
N ALA A 163 -10.01 -2.33 -6.32
CA ALA A 163 -11.11 -1.40 -6.04
C ALA A 163 -11.15 -0.97 -4.57
N ILE A 164 -10.95 -1.90 -3.64
CA ILE A 164 -10.99 -1.63 -2.20
C ILE A 164 -9.79 -0.79 -1.78
N PHE A 165 -8.59 -1.10 -2.26
CA PHE A 165 -7.40 -0.33 -1.93
C PHE A 165 -7.38 1.04 -2.63
N ALA A 166 -7.98 1.19 -3.81
CA ALA A 166 -8.22 2.52 -4.39
C ALA A 166 -9.17 3.36 -3.51
N LEU A 167 -10.22 2.75 -2.94
CA LEU A 167 -11.10 3.43 -1.99
C LEU A 167 -10.38 3.80 -0.69
N LEU A 168 -9.56 2.90 -0.14
CA LEU A 168 -8.73 3.19 1.03
C LEU A 168 -7.75 4.33 0.75
N THR A 169 -7.13 4.35 -0.43
CA THR A 169 -6.23 5.43 -0.85
C THR A 169 -6.94 6.79 -0.84
N LEU A 170 -8.20 6.85 -1.31
CA LEU A 170 -9.01 8.08 -1.23
C LEU A 170 -9.27 8.50 0.22
N VAL A 171 -9.59 7.57 1.11
CA VAL A 171 -9.76 7.84 2.54
C VAL A 171 -8.45 8.38 3.13
N ASP A 172 -7.32 7.79 2.76
CA ASP A 172 -6.00 8.11 3.30
C ASP A 172 -5.53 9.49 2.91
N PHE A 173 -5.62 9.84 1.63
CA PHE A 173 -5.37 11.20 1.19
C PHE A 173 -6.31 12.21 1.84
N ALA A 174 -7.55 11.81 2.16
CA ALA A 174 -8.49 12.70 2.84
C ALA A 174 -8.14 12.89 4.33
N ARG A 175 -7.56 11.88 4.98
CA ARG A 175 -6.97 11.98 6.31
C ARG A 175 -5.77 12.95 6.32
N ILE A 176 -4.87 12.83 5.34
CA ILE A 176 -3.73 13.74 5.16
C ILE A 176 -4.23 15.18 4.95
N ARG A 177 -5.18 15.38 4.02
CA ARG A 177 -5.76 16.71 3.72
C ARG A 177 -6.38 17.34 4.96
N ALA A 178 -7.07 16.55 5.78
CA ALA A 178 -7.74 17.02 6.98
C ALA A 178 -6.79 17.25 8.18
N ALA A 179 -5.53 16.80 8.09
CA ALA A 179 -4.56 16.85 9.19
C ALA A 179 -5.17 16.35 10.51
N ALA A 180 -5.74 15.15 10.50
CA ALA A 180 -6.50 14.62 11.63
C ALA A 180 -5.63 14.54 12.91
N PRO A 181 -6.14 14.95 14.08
CA PRO A 181 -5.32 15.15 15.29
C PRO A 181 -4.56 13.92 15.81
N TYR A 182 -5.01 12.72 15.46
CA TYR A 182 -4.45 11.45 15.92
C TYR A 182 -3.50 10.79 14.93
N ASP A 183 -3.38 11.37 13.73
CA ASP A 183 -2.55 10.84 12.65
C ASP A 183 -1.17 11.53 12.67
N THR A 184 -0.11 10.74 12.61
CA THR A 184 1.26 11.23 12.45
C THR A 184 1.73 11.03 11.01
N PRO A 185 2.75 11.78 10.55
CA PRO A 185 3.30 11.56 9.21
C PRO A 185 3.72 10.10 8.97
N VAL A 186 4.21 9.41 10.00
CA VAL A 186 4.65 8.01 9.89
C VAL A 186 3.46 7.06 9.79
N THR A 187 2.41 7.24 10.59
CA THR A 187 1.23 6.36 10.53
C THR A 187 0.46 6.52 9.22
N LEU A 188 0.42 7.75 8.68
CA LEU A 188 -0.15 8.03 7.36
C LEU A 188 0.72 7.44 6.24
N ALA A 189 2.05 7.53 6.35
CA ALA A 189 2.95 6.92 5.37
C ALA A 189 2.85 5.40 5.37
N LEU A 190 2.71 4.77 6.53
CA LEU A 190 2.47 3.33 6.65
C LEU A 190 1.19 2.90 5.93
N SER A 191 0.09 3.65 6.09
CA SER A 191 -1.17 3.29 5.43
C SER A 191 -1.12 3.48 3.91
N ILE A 192 -0.54 4.58 3.43
CA ILE A 192 -0.29 4.80 1.98
C ILE A 192 0.65 3.73 1.41
N TYR A 193 1.68 3.31 2.16
CA TYR A 193 2.56 2.22 1.75
C TYR A 193 1.78 0.91 1.57
N LEU A 194 0.94 0.56 2.54
CA LEU A 194 0.13 -0.67 2.50
C LEU A 194 -0.84 -0.63 1.32
N ASP A 195 -1.46 0.53 1.06
CA ASP A 195 -2.32 0.71 -0.10
C ASP A 195 -1.57 0.47 -1.41
N PHE A 196 -0.38 1.07 -1.55
CA PHE A 196 0.48 0.88 -2.72
C PHE A 196 0.81 -0.60 -2.94
N VAL A 197 1.31 -1.30 -1.91
CA VAL A 197 1.75 -2.69 -2.05
C VAL A 197 0.59 -3.59 -2.50
N ASN A 198 -0.61 -3.39 -1.94
CA ASN A 198 -1.76 -4.19 -2.32
C ASN A 198 -2.28 -3.86 -3.74
N ILE A 199 -2.32 -2.59 -4.12
CA ILE A 199 -2.64 -2.17 -5.50
C ILE A 199 -1.63 -2.76 -6.48
N PHE A 200 -0.34 -2.70 -6.15
CA PHE A 200 0.74 -3.25 -6.96
C PHE A 200 0.58 -4.76 -7.17
N ILE A 201 0.37 -5.54 -6.09
CA ILE A 201 0.15 -6.99 -6.20
C ILE A 201 -1.11 -7.31 -7.02
N ALA A 202 -2.18 -6.54 -6.86
CA ALA A 202 -3.39 -6.70 -7.66
C ALA A 202 -3.11 -6.46 -9.15
N LEU A 203 -2.36 -5.40 -9.49
CA LEU A 203 -1.96 -5.13 -10.87
C LEU A 203 -1.06 -6.21 -11.45
N LEU A 204 -0.11 -6.76 -10.67
CA LEU A 204 0.70 -7.91 -11.09
C LEU A 204 -0.17 -9.12 -11.46
N GLN A 205 -1.17 -9.42 -10.63
CA GLN A 205 -2.14 -10.49 -10.89
C GLN A 205 -2.93 -10.25 -12.18
N LEU A 206 -3.44 -9.04 -12.37
CA LEU A 206 -4.23 -8.68 -13.55
C LEU A 206 -3.39 -8.70 -14.84
N PHE A 207 -2.15 -8.22 -14.80
CA PHE A 207 -1.25 -8.22 -15.94
C PHE A 207 -0.81 -9.64 -16.31
N ALA A 208 -0.56 -10.50 -15.32
CA ALA A 208 -0.28 -11.91 -15.57
C ALA A 208 -1.45 -12.65 -16.20
N ASN A 209 -2.67 -12.38 -15.74
CA ASN A 209 -3.86 -12.98 -16.31
C ASN A 209 -4.06 -12.56 -17.78
N SER A 210 -3.88 -11.27 -18.10
CA SER A 210 -4.06 -10.77 -19.47
C SER A 210 -2.97 -11.26 -20.43
N SER A 211 -1.71 -11.35 -19.98
CA SER A 211 -0.61 -11.92 -20.76
C SER A 211 -0.78 -13.43 -21.02
N GLY A 212 -1.41 -14.16 -20.09
CA GLY A 212 -1.79 -15.56 -20.27
C GLY A 212 -2.86 -15.75 -21.36
N SER A 213 -3.88 -14.89 -21.39
CA SER A 213 -4.94 -14.94 -22.41
C SER A 213 -4.41 -14.74 -23.82
N ARG A 214 -3.46 -13.81 -24.04
CA ARG A 214 -2.88 -13.51 -25.37
C ARG A 214 -2.02 -14.63 -25.97
N ARG A 215 -1.62 -15.64 -25.19
CA ARG A 215 -0.85 -16.81 -25.70
C ARG A 215 -1.76 -17.93 -26.19
N ASN A 216 -3.06 -17.85 -25.94
CA ASN A 216 -4.05 -18.88 -26.26
C ASN A 216 -4.97 -18.51 -27.45
N ASP A 217 -4.74 -17.34 -28.06
CA ASP A 217 -5.37 -16.86 -29.31
C ASP A 217 -4.35 -16.90 -30.45
#